data_AF-A0A962GAX8-F1
#
_entry.id   AF-A0A962GAX8-F1
#
_cell.length_a   1.000
_cell.length_b   1.000
_cell.length_c   1.000
_cell.angle_alpha   90.00
_cell.angle_beta   90.00
_cell.angle_gamma   90.00
#
_symmetry.space_group_name_H-M   'P 1'
#
loop_
_entity.id
_entity.type
_entity.pdbx_description
1 polymer ?
#
loop_
_entity_poly.entity_id
_entity_poly.type
_entity_poly.pdbx_seq_one_letter_code
_entity_poly.pdbx_strand_id
1 'polypeptide(L)'
;MTRPILPPMPVPVRFLKSLKPAAFLLVLLLSACASQTVSTRGDNAQATRAEQLARKGNLEAAAQQFLELAEQSGGSASAYYRLRAGECLRENGDIEGTARAIEDIRRKRLGGDEPLRLDLLEAEIALEHKDPQRAAALLTIAEDSIPDNLRLRVLELRARTDEANGDRFAAARMRARLDARLDGHDRDVNRTQIIETLSALDDKALKDRAASLRPDDSLLPWIEQTLRLRGQILPREVPRPQRPVGTLMPDADNSLQREGFSAV
;
A
#
# COMPACT_ATOMS: atom_id res chain seq x y z
N MET A 1 -43.25 17.84 -78.90
CA MET A 1 -43.01 16.38 -78.91
C MET A 1 -43.49 15.81 -77.59
N THR A 2 -44.74 15.36 -77.61
CA THR A 2 -45.59 14.96 -76.50
C THR A 2 -45.49 13.44 -76.32
N ARG A 3 -45.09 12.96 -75.13
CA ARG A 3 -45.13 11.53 -74.77
C ARG A 3 -46.46 11.21 -74.06
N PRO A 4 -47.14 10.12 -74.43
CA PRO A 4 -48.44 9.77 -73.85
C PRO A 4 -48.31 9.14 -72.46
N ILE A 5 -49.28 9.49 -71.62
CA ILE A 5 -49.50 9.01 -70.25
C ILE A 5 -50.19 7.64 -70.32
N LEU A 6 -49.65 6.64 -69.62
CA LEU A 6 -50.28 5.33 -69.42
C LEU A 6 -50.90 5.27 -68.02
N PRO A 7 -52.14 4.76 -67.85
CA PRO A 7 -52.76 4.61 -66.53
C PRO A 7 -52.38 3.25 -65.89
N PRO A 8 -52.10 3.20 -64.57
CA PRO A 8 -52.07 1.92 -63.85
C PRO A 8 -53.47 1.49 -63.36
N MET A 9 -53.70 0.17 -63.45
CA MET A 9 -54.92 -0.57 -63.13
C MET A 9 -55.28 -0.60 -61.63
N PRO A 10 -56.55 -0.91 -61.26
CA PRO A 10 -56.95 -1.08 -59.87
C PRO A 10 -56.46 -2.41 -59.27
N VAL A 11 -55.96 -2.34 -58.03
CA VAL A 11 -55.57 -3.50 -57.21
C VAL A 11 -56.79 -4.00 -56.42
N PRO A 12 -57.09 -5.31 -56.38
CA PRO A 12 -58.17 -5.83 -55.57
C PRO A 12 -57.80 -5.83 -54.08
N VAL A 13 -58.64 -5.19 -53.27
CA VAL A 13 -58.59 -5.25 -51.81
C VAL A 13 -59.17 -6.60 -51.38
N ARG A 14 -58.32 -7.51 -50.89
CA ARG A 14 -58.76 -8.71 -50.16
C ARG A 14 -58.40 -8.59 -48.68
N PHE A 15 -59.47 -8.52 -47.89
CA PHE A 15 -59.52 -8.73 -46.45
C PHE A 15 -58.68 -9.94 -46.01
N LEU A 16 -57.88 -9.76 -44.96
CA LEU A 16 -57.64 -10.80 -43.97
C LEU A 16 -57.59 -10.18 -42.57
N LYS A 17 -58.77 -10.17 -41.96
CA LYS A 17 -59.01 -9.93 -40.53
C LYS A 17 -58.40 -11.10 -39.73
N SER A 18 -57.17 -10.97 -39.27
CA SER A 18 -56.65 -11.82 -38.17
C SER A 18 -55.36 -11.28 -37.52
N LEU A 19 -55.10 -9.98 -37.59
CA LEU A 19 -53.90 -9.35 -37.03
C LEU A 19 -54.08 -8.87 -35.59
N LYS A 20 -54.76 -9.62 -34.71
CA LYS A 20 -55.01 -9.21 -33.31
C LYS A 20 -54.31 -10.04 -32.21
N PRO A 21 -54.00 -11.35 -32.34
CA PRO A 21 -53.26 -12.04 -31.29
C PRO A 21 -51.74 -11.91 -31.45
N ALA A 22 -51.23 -11.68 -32.66
CA ALA A 22 -49.78 -11.57 -32.91
C ALA A 22 -49.16 -10.24 -32.44
N ALA A 23 -49.93 -9.15 -32.47
CA ALA A 23 -49.45 -7.84 -32.02
C ALA A 23 -49.33 -7.75 -30.49
N PHE A 24 -50.16 -8.49 -29.73
CA PHE A 24 -50.10 -8.51 -28.26
C PHE A 24 -48.94 -9.35 -27.74
N LEU A 25 -48.57 -10.44 -28.43
CA LEU A 25 -47.43 -11.28 -28.06
C LEU A 25 -46.08 -10.59 -28.33
N LEU A 26 -46.00 -9.75 -29.36
CA LEU A 26 -44.78 -9.02 -29.73
C LEU A 26 -44.49 -7.85 -28.76
N VAL A 27 -45.51 -7.20 -28.21
CA VAL A 27 -45.34 -6.11 -27.23
C VAL A 27 -44.92 -6.62 -25.85
N LEU A 28 -45.27 -7.86 -25.48
CA LEU A 28 -44.85 -8.50 -24.23
C LEU A 28 -43.38 -8.95 -24.22
N LEU A 29 -42.77 -9.15 -25.39
CA LEU A 29 -41.36 -9.55 -25.50
C LEU A 29 -40.36 -8.39 -25.50
N LEU A 30 -40.83 -7.14 -25.62
CA LEU A 30 -39.96 -5.95 -25.57
C LEU A 30 -39.81 -5.34 -24.16
N SER A 31 -40.51 -5.84 -23.15
CA SER A 31 -40.43 -5.32 -21.76
C SER A 31 -39.26 -5.89 -20.94
N ALA A 32 -38.43 -6.79 -21.48
CA ALA A 32 -37.42 -7.52 -20.70
C ALA A 32 -36.01 -6.90 -20.70
N CYS A 33 -35.77 -5.79 -21.40
CA CYS A 33 -34.43 -5.21 -21.55
C CYS A 33 -34.36 -3.72 -21.19
N ALA A 34 -34.72 -3.33 -19.96
CA ALA A 34 -34.46 -1.96 -19.50
C ALA A 34 -34.44 -1.85 -17.98
N SER A 35 -33.40 -2.38 -17.33
CA SER A 35 -32.84 -1.87 -16.07
C SER A 35 -31.54 -2.60 -15.76
N GLN A 36 -30.52 -2.43 -16.61
CA GLN A 36 -29.15 -2.59 -16.13
C GLN A 36 -28.83 -1.31 -15.35
N THR A 37 -29.17 -1.31 -14.07
CA THR A 37 -28.57 -0.35 -13.14
C THR A 37 -27.07 -0.58 -13.20
N VAL A 38 -26.33 0.45 -13.61
CA VAL A 38 -24.87 0.47 -13.51
C VAL A 38 -24.57 0.41 -12.01
N SER A 39 -24.38 -0.79 -11.50
CA SER A 39 -24.05 -1.03 -10.09
C SER A 39 -22.64 -0.46 -9.87
N THR A 40 -22.56 0.61 -9.10
CA THR A 40 -21.30 1.22 -8.66
C THR A 40 -20.55 0.26 -7.74
N ARG A 41 -19.21 0.23 -7.88
CA ARG A 41 -18.31 -0.64 -7.10
C ARG A 41 -18.61 -0.48 -5.60
N GLY A 42 -19.02 -1.55 -4.91
CA GLY A 42 -19.31 -1.53 -3.48
C GLY A 42 -20.75 -1.21 -3.07
N ASP A 43 -21.63 -0.77 -3.99
CA ASP A 43 -23.03 -0.41 -3.68
C ASP A 43 -24.00 -1.61 -3.77
N ASN A 44 -23.52 -2.80 -3.42
CA ASN A 44 -24.34 -4.02 -3.37
C ASN A 44 -24.50 -4.48 -1.91
N ALA A 45 -25.72 -4.83 -1.49
CA ALA A 45 -25.99 -5.39 -0.16
C ALA A 45 -25.11 -6.60 0.17
N GLN A 46 -24.77 -7.42 -0.83
CA GLN A 46 -23.84 -8.54 -0.68
C GLN A 46 -22.40 -8.07 -0.40
N ALA A 47 -21.94 -7.01 -1.06
CA ALA A 47 -20.62 -6.42 -0.81
C ALA A 47 -20.55 -5.84 0.61
N THR A 48 -21.60 -5.14 1.06
CA THR A 48 -21.70 -4.66 2.44
C THR A 48 -21.66 -5.80 3.44
N ARG A 49 -22.33 -6.92 3.16
CA ARG A 49 -22.30 -8.12 4.01
C ARG A 49 -20.90 -8.72 4.09
N ALA A 50 -20.20 -8.84 2.97
CA ALA A 50 -18.83 -9.34 2.92
C ALA A 50 -17.88 -8.45 3.75
N GLU A 51 -17.99 -7.12 3.63
CA GLU A 51 -17.22 -6.18 4.46
C GLU A 51 -17.56 -6.29 5.95
N GLN A 52 -18.82 -6.54 6.31
CA GLN A 52 -19.20 -6.79 7.71
C GLN A 52 -18.61 -8.09 8.26
N LEU A 53 -18.52 -9.14 7.44
CA LEU A 53 -17.86 -10.39 7.84
C LEU A 53 -16.37 -10.16 8.10
N ALA A 54 -15.69 -9.45 7.19
CA ALA A 54 -14.28 -9.11 7.35
C ALA A 54 -14.03 -8.30 8.64
N ARG A 55 -14.83 -7.26 8.89
CA ARG A 55 -14.74 -6.44 10.11
C ARG A 55 -14.99 -7.21 11.41
N LYS A 56 -15.76 -8.31 11.36
CA LYS A 56 -16.02 -9.19 12.50
C LYS A 56 -14.94 -10.27 12.68
N GLY A 57 -13.92 -10.29 11.83
CA GLY A 57 -12.87 -11.31 11.83
C GLY A 57 -13.28 -12.63 11.19
N ASN A 58 -14.46 -12.71 10.54
CA ASN A 58 -14.85 -13.90 9.78
C ASN A 58 -14.27 -13.81 8.37
N LEU A 59 -12.94 -13.92 8.29
CA LEU A 59 -12.14 -13.61 7.11
C LEU A 59 -12.34 -14.62 5.98
N GLU A 60 -12.43 -15.92 6.30
CA GLU A 60 -12.66 -16.96 5.30
C GLU A 60 -14.02 -16.80 4.62
N ALA A 61 -15.09 -16.60 5.39
CA ALA A 61 -16.42 -16.37 4.81
C ALA A 61 -16.50 -15.05 4.03
N ALA A 62 -15.79 -14.01 4.48
CA ALA A 62 -15.70 -12.75 3.75
C ALA A 62 -15.01 -12.94 2.39
N ALA A 63 -13.87 -13.64 2.38
CA ALA A 63 -13.13 -13.94 1.17
C ALA A 63 -13.98 -14.70 0.15
N GLN A 64 -14.70 -15.73 0.60
CA GLN A 64 -15.61 -16.51 -0.26
C GLN A 64 -16.71 -15.63 -0.88
N GLN A 65 -17.34 -14.74 -0.09
CA GLN A 65 -18.34 -13.81 -0.63
C GLN A 65 -17.76 -12.81 -1.62
N PHE A 66 -16.53 -12.33 -1.40
CA PHE A 66 -15.85 -11.47 -2.36
C PHE A 66 -15.50 -12.22 -3.66
N LEU A 67 -15.08 -13.48 -3.59
CA LEU A 67 -14.82 -14.29 -4.79
C LEU A 67 -16.11 -14.53 -5.60
N GLU A 68 -17.22 -14.85 -4.93
CA GLU A 68 -18.53 -14.98 -5.58
C GLU A 68 -18.98 -13.67 -6.26
N LEU A 69 -18.79 -12.53 -5.59
CA LEU A 69 -19.04 -11.21 -6.18
C LEU A 69 -18.13 -10.93 -7.37
N ALA A 70 -16.88 -11.38 -7.34
CA ALA A 70 -15.95 -11.22 -8.44
C ALA A 70 -16.34 -12.04 -9.67
N GLU A 71 -16.87 -13.25 -9.49
CA GLU A 71 -17.37 -14.12 -10.56
C GLU A 71 -18.64 -13.55 -11.21
N GLN A 72 -19.51 -12.93 -10.41
CA GLN A 72 -20.73 -12.28 -10.89
C GLN A 72 -20.46 -10.91 -11.54
N SER A 73 -19.24 -10.39 -11.40
CA SER A 73 -18.84 -9.06 -11.88
C SER A 73 -17.90 -9.14 -13.08
N GLY A 74 -17.89 -8.08 -13.88
CA GLY A 74 -16.93 -7.89 -14.97
C GLY A 74 -15.91 -6.79 -14.68
N GLY A 75 -14.84 -6.74 -15.49
CA GLY A 75 -13.95 -5.59 -15.55
C GLY A 75 -13.32 -5.20 -14.21
N SER A 76 -13.39 -3.92 -13.87
CA SER A 76 -12.79 -3.38 -12.65
C SER A 76 -13.47 -3.82 -11.35
N ALA A 77 -14.78 -4.13 -11.39
CA ALA A 77 -15.48 -4.62 -10.20
C ALA A 77 -14.99 -6.02 -9.81
N SER A 78 -14.80 -6.90 -10.79
CA SER A 78 -14.22 -8.23 -10.55
C SER A 78 -12.80 -8.15 -9.96
N ALA A 79 -11.96 -7.26 -10.52
CA ALA A 79 -10.60 -7.04 -10.01
C ALA A 79 -10.58 -6.52 -8.57
N TYR A 80 -11.47 -5.57 -8.24
CA TYR A 80 -11.63 -5.06 -6.89
C TYR A 80 -12.01 -6.16 -5.89
N TYR A 81 -13.02 -6.97 -6.21
CA TYR A 81 -13.47 -8.01 -5.28
C TYR A 81 -12.45 -9.14 -5.12
N ARG A 82 -11.72 -9.52 -6.18
CA ARG A 82 -10.58 -10.45 -6.06
C ARG A 82 -9.49 -9.91 -5.14
N LEU A 83 -9.16 -8.62 -5.26
CA LEU A 83 -8.19 -7.98 -4.37
C LEU A 83 -8.66 -8.00 -2.91
N ARG A 84 -9.93 -7.66 -2.64
CA ARG A 84 -10.51 -7.75 -1.28
C ARG A 84 -10.50 -9.17 -0.73
N ALA A 85 -10.81 -10.16 -1.55
CA ALA A 85 -10.73 -11.58 -1.15
C ALA A 85 -9.29 -11.96 -0.76
N GLY A 86 -8.31 -11.58 -1.57
CA GLY A 86 -6.90 -11.81 -1.28
C GLY A 86 -6.45 -11.18 0.04
N GLU A 87 -6.90 -9.96 0.35
CA GLU A 87 -6.58 -9.32 1.62
C GLU A 87 -7.20 -10.04 2.83
N CYS A 88 -8.44 -10.51 2.73
CA CYS A 88 -9.06 -11.31 3.78
C CYS A 88 -8.32 -12.65 3.99
N LEU A 89 -7.93 -13.34 2.91
CA LEU A 89 -7.17 -14.59 2.99
C LEU A 89 -5.80 -14.38 3.62
N ARG A 90 -5.12 -13.29 3.26
CA ARG A 90 -3.83 -12.89 3.85
C ARG A 90 -3.95 -12.58 5.33
N GLU A 91 -4.96 -11.82 5.74
CA GLU A 91 -5.24 -11.56 7.16
C GLU A 91 -5.56 -12.85 7.94
N ASN A 92 -6.11 -13.86 7.25
CA ASN A 92 -6.35 -15.19 7.81
C ASN A 92 -5.10 -16.10 7.81
N GLY A 93 -3.97 -15.62 7.28
CA GLY A 93 -2.72 -16.38 7.13
C GLY A 93 -2.69 -17.36 5.95
N ASP A 94 -3.72 -17.40 5.10
CA ASP A 94 -3.74 -18.25 3.90
C ASP A 94 -3.05 -17.55 2.72
N ILE A 95 -1.72 -17.62 2.70
CA ILE A 95 -0.90 -17.00 1.66
C ILE A 95 -1.12 -17.65 0.30
N GLU A 96 -1.31 -18.97 0.25
CA GLU A 96 -1.58 -19.70 -1.00
C GLU A 96 -2.97 -19.37 -1.55
N GLY A 97 -3.98 -19.23 -0.69
CA GLY A 97 -5.29 -18.72 -1.07
C GLY A 97 -5.24 -17.28 -1.57
N THR A 98 -4.43 -16.44 -0.92
CA THR A 98 -4.17 -15.07 -1.39
C THR A 98 -3.63 -15.07 -2.82
N ALA A 99 -2.62 -15.89 -3.10
CA ALA A 99 -2.03 -16.02 -4.43
C ALA A 99 -3.08 -16.42 -5.49
N ARG A 100 -3.89 -17.45 -5.19
CA ARG A 100 -4.99 -17.89 -6.08
C ARG A 100 -6.04 -16.81 -6.31
N ALA A 101 -6.40 -16.04 -5.27
CA ALA A 101 -7.41 -14.99 -5.39
C ALA A 101 -6.99 -13.88 -6.35
N ILE A 102 -5.71 -13.50 -6.32
CA ILE A 102 -5.18 -12.35 -7.07
C ILE A 102 -4.58 -12.69 -8.43
N GLU A 103 -4.36 -13.96 -8.76
CA GLU A 103 -3.68 -14.43 -9.98
C GLU A 103 -4.21 -13.79 -11.28
N ASP A 104 -5.54 -13.67 -11.40
CA ASP A 104 -6.20 -13.15 -12.60
C ASP A 104 -6.39 -11.62 -12.63
N ILE A 105 -5.87 -10.91 -11.61
CA ILE A 105 -6.05 -9.46 -11.51
C ILE A 105 -5.19 -8.76 -12.57
N ARG A 106 -5.87 -8.15 -13.54
CA ARG A 106 -5.19 -7.27 -14.51
C ARG A 106 -5.01 -5.89 -13.90
N ARG A 107 -3.76 -5.49 -13.61
CA ARG A 107 -3.41 -4.20 -12.98
C ARG A 107 -4.09 -2.97 -13.58
N LYS A 108 -4.29 -2.92 -14.90
CA LYS A 108 -5.01 -1.82 -15.59
C LYS A 108 -6.49 -1.65 -15.20
N ARG A 109 -7.07 -2.63 -14.50
CA ARG A 109 -8.45 -2.60 -14.01
C ARG A 109 -8.55 -2.08 -12.57
N LEU A 110 -7.41 -1.90 -11.91
CA LEU A 110 -7.30 -1.33 -10.59
C LEU A 110 -7.24 0.20 -10.67
N GLY A 111 -7.71 0.88 -9.64
CA GLY A 111 -7.66 2.34 -9.51
C GLY A 111 -7.34 2.78 -8.08
N GLY A 112 -6.98 4.06 -7.91
CA GLY A 112 -6.61 4.58 -6.59
C GLY A 112 -5.39 3.88 -6.00
N ASP A 113 -5.50 3.40 -4.76
CA ASP A 113 -4.44 2.68 -4.03
C ASP A 113 -4.41 1.16 -4.31
N GLU A 114 -5.37 0.64 -5.06
CA GLU A 114 -5.50 -0.79 -5.38
C GLU A 114 -4.24 -1.41 -6.03
N PRO A 115 -3.52 -0.73 -6.95
CA PRO A 115 -2.28 -1.28 -7.49
C PRO A 115 -1.20 -1.51 -6.41
N LEU A 116 -1.07 -0.59 -5.45
CA LEU A 116 -0.11 -0.75 -4.36
C LEU A 116 -0.55 -1.87 -3.42
N ARG A 117 -1.85 -1.99 -3.14
CA ARG A 117 -2.39 -3.09 -2.33
C ARG A 117 -2.12 -4.45 -2.97
N LEU A 118 -2.24 -4.55 -4.29
CA LEU A 118 -1.83 -5.74 -5.04
C LEU A 118 -0.32 -5.99 -4.90
N ASP A 119 0.53 -4.98 -5.13
CA ASP A 119 1.99 -5.12 -4.99
C ASP A 119 2.40 -5.61 -3.60
N LEU A 120 1.71 -5.16 -2.54
CA LEU A 120 1.97 -5.60 -1.16
C LEU A 120 1.62 -7.08 -0.95
N LEU A 121 0.53 -7.58 -1.53
CA LEU A 121 0.19 -9.01 -1.47
C LEU A 121 1.20 -9.84 -2.28
N GLU A 122 1.53 -9.40 -3.50
CA GLU A 122 2.51 -10.09 -4.34
C GLU A 122 3.91 -10.12 -3.71
N ALA A 123 4.32 -9.05 -3.02
CA ALA A 123 5.60 -8.99 -2.32
C ALA A 123 5.63 -9.94 -1.11
N GLU A 124 4.53 -10.04 -0.37
CA GLU A 124 4.40 -10.96 0.76
C GLU A 124 4.43 -12.43 0.32
N ILE A 125 3.73 -12.76 -0.78
CA ILE A 125 3.81 -14.08 -1.43
C ILE A 125 5.23 -14.38 -1.89
N ALA A 126 5.90 -13.42 -2.54
CA ALA A 126 7.28 -13.59 -2.99
C ALA A 126 8.24 -13.87 -1.82
N LEU A 127 8.08 -13.18 -0.68
CA LEU A 127 8.88 -13.45 0.53
C LEU A 127 8.62 -14.85 1.08
N GLU A 128 7.36 -15.30 1.10
CA GLU A 128 7.01 -16.66 1.54
C GLU A 128 7.66 -17.72 0.63
N HIS A 129 7.68 -17.46 -0.68
CA HIS A 129 8.33 -18.33 -1.67
C HIS A 129 9.86 -18.14 -1.76
N LYS A 130 10.46 -17.39 -0.82
CA LYS A 130 11.92 -17.13 -0.74
C LYS A 130 12.48 -16.44 -1.99
N ASP A 131 11.69 -15.56 -2.59
CA ASP A 131 12.08 -14.67 -3.71
C ASP A 131 12.09 -13.19 -3.26
N PRO A 132 13.09 -12.79 -2.45
CA PRO A 132 13.18 -11.42 -1.94
C PRO A 132 13.56 -10.41 -3.03
N GLN A 133 14.12 -10.84 -4.17
CA GLN A 133 14.39 -9.93 -5.28
C GLN A 133 13.09 -9.48 -5.96
N ARG A 134 12.13 -10.40 -6.16
CA ARG A 134 10.80 -10.06 -6.66
C ARG A 134 10.06 -9.14 -5.69
N ALA A 135 10.10 -9.43 -4.39
CA ALA A 135 9.51 -8.55 -3.39
C ALA A 135 10.08 -7.13 -3.45
N ALA A 136 11.40 -6.99 -3.60
CA ALA A 136 12.06 -5.68 -3.73
C ALA A 136 11.60 -4.92 -4.98
N ALA A 137 11.42 -5.60 -6.11
CA ALA A 137 10.94 -4.99 -7.35
C ALA A 137 9.50 -4.44 -7.23
N LEU A 138 8.66 -5.07 -6.41
CA LEU A 138 7.28 -4.66 -6.16
C LEU A 138 7.20 -3.47 -5.18
N LEU A 139 8.15 -3.37 -4.24
CA LEU A 139 8.14 -2.38 -3.15
C LEU A 139 8.91 -1.09 -3.48
N THR A 140 8.83 -0.60 -4.72
CA THR A 140 9.63 0.55 -5.22
C THR A 140 8.97 1.93 -5.05
N ILE A 141 7.75 1.98 -4.51
CA ILE A 141 6.98 3.24 -4.35
C ILE A 141 7.73 4.32 -3.55
N ALA A 142 7.74 5.57 -4.00
CA ALA A 142 8.37 6.66 -3.25
C ALA A 142 7.70 6.86 -1.88
N GLU A 143 8.48 7.16 -0.84
CA GLU A 143 7.97 7.24 0.55
C GLU A 143 6.89 8.31 0.73
N ASP A 144 7.00 9.43 0.01
CA ASP A 144 6.02 10.53 0.04
C ASP A 144 4.73 10.18 -0.71
N SER A 145 4.73 9.14 -1.54
CA SER A 145 3.58 8.68 -2.32
C SER A 145 2.80 7.55 -1.64
N ILE A 146 3.26 7.06 -0.48
CA ILE A 146 2.60 5.97 0.24
C ILE A 146 1.37 6.51 1.00
N PRO A 147 0.16 5.97 0.77
CA PRO A 147 -1.02 6.27 1.58
C PRO A 147 -0.81 5.89 3.05
N ASP A 148 -1.30 6.72 3.98
CA ASP A 148 -1.03 6.53 5.42
C ASP A 148 -1.52 5.19 5.96
N ASN A 149 -2.66 4.70 5.47
CA ASN A 149 -3.22 3.39 5.83
C ASN A 149 -2.35 2.21 5.38
N LEU A 150 -1.47 2.39 4.38
CA LEU A 150 -0.60 1.33 3.85
C LEU A 150 0.85 1.47 4.32
N ARG A 151 1.19 2.59 4.96
CA ARG A 151 2.57 2.93 5.31
C ARG A 151 3.23 1.96 6.27
N LEU A 152 2.49 1.49 7.29
CA LEU A 152 2.98 0.46 8.22
C LEU A 152 3.38 -0.81 7.46
N ARG A 153 2.49 -1.30 6.58
CA ARG A 153 2.71 -2.53 5.82
C ARG A 153 3.84 -2.40 4.80
N VAL A 154 3.98 -1.25 4.13
CA VAL A 154 5.11 -1.01 3.22
C VAL A 154 6.44 -1.04 3.97
N LEU A 155 6.53 -0.38 5.13
CA LEU A 155 7.77 -0.32 5.92
C LEU A 155 8.15 -1.71 6.46
N GLU A 156 7.18 -2.47 6.96
CA GLU A 156 7.39 -3.84 7.44
C GLU A 156 7.86 -4.78 6.32
N LEU A 157 7.19 -4.78 5.16
CA LEU A 157 7.58 -5.65 4.05
C LEU A 157 8.94 -5.28 3.47
N ARG A 158 9.27 -3.98 3.40
CA ARG A 158 10.61 -3.53 3.02
C ARG A 158 11.67 -4.00 3.99
N ALA A 159 11.43 -3.88 5.29
CA ALA A 159 12.36 -4.38 6.30
C ALA A 159 12.65 -5.87 6.13
N ARG A 160 11.61 -6.69 5.94
CA ARG A 160 11.74 -8.14 5.70
C ARG A 160 12.45 -8.45 4.39
N THR A 161 12.14 -7.68 3.35
CA THR A 161 12.76 -7.84 2.03
C THR A 161 14.24 -7.49 2.05
N ASP A 162 14.62 -6.37 2.67
CA ASP A 162 16.01 -5.96 2.83
C ASP A 162 16.80 -7.01 3.62
N GLU A 163 16.22 -7.52 4.70
CA GLU A 163 16.84 -8.55 5.53
C GLU A 163 17.00 -9.88 4.79
N ALA A 164 15.98 -10.32 4.06
CA ALA A 164 16.03 -11.53 3.23
C ALA A 164 17.02 -11.40 2.06
N ASN A 165 17.26 -10.18 1.55
CA ASN A 165 18.32 -9.88 0.59
C ASN A 165 19.70 -9.71 1.24
N GLY A 166 19.80 -9.78 2.57
CA GLY A 166 21.05 -9.65 3.33
C GLY A 166 21.48 -8.21 3.65
N ASP A 167 20.71 -7.20 3.26
CA ASP A 167 20.96 -5.80 3.64
C ASP A 167 20.34 -5.48 5.01
N ARG A 168 21.04 -5.94 6.05
CA ARG A 168 20.62 -5.74 7.45
C ARG A 168 20.57 -4.26 7.85
N PHE A 169 21.40 -3.41 7.26
CA PHE A 169 21.41 -2.00 7.59
C PHE A 169 20.16 -1.30 7.04
N ALA A 170 19.79 -1.57 5.79
CA ALA A 170 18.55 -1.09 5.19
C ALA A 170 17.33 -1.62 5.96
N ALA A 171 17.33 -2.90 6.31
CA ALA A 171 16.26 -3.52 7.10
C ALA A 171 16.06 -2.84 8.45
N ALA A 172 17.14 -2.60 9.20
CA ALA A 172 17.08 -1.89 10.48
C ALA A 172 16.58 -0.44 10.31
N ARG A 173 16.97 0.23 9.22
CA ARG A 173 16.48 1.58 8.91
C ARG A 173 14.97 1.62 8.70
N MET A 174 14.42 0.66 7.95
CA MET A 174 12.97 0.55 7.76
C MET A 174 12.25 0.30 9.08
N ARG A 175 12.77 -0.60 9.93
CA ARG A 175 12.22 -0.87 11.26
C ARG A 175 12.29 0.32 12.22
N ALA A 176 13.36 1.12 12.16
CA ALA A 176 13.49 2.33 12.95
C ALA A 176 12.43 3.38 12.57
N ARG A 177 12.09 3.50 11.28
CA ARG A 177 10.97 4.35 10.82
C ARG A 177 9.62 3.78 11.21
N LEU A 178 9.49 2.46 11.19
CA LEU A 178 8.28 1.75 11.62
C LEU A 178 8.02 1.95 13.12
N ASP A 179 9.05 1.97 13.97
CA ASP A 179 8.93 2.15 15.43
C ASP A 179 8.15 3.41 15.82
N ALA A 180 8.32 4.50 15.08
CA ALA A 180 7.64 5.77 15.34
C ALA A 180 6.12 5.70 15.15
N ARG A 181 5.60 4.60 14.59
CA ARG A 181 4.19 4.39 14.25
C ARG A 181 3.59 3.17 14.95
N LEU A 182 4.38 2.44 15.73
CA LEU A 182 3.93 1.28 16.49
C LEU A 182 3.76 1.67 17.96
N ASP A 183 2.88 0.94 18.64
CA ASP A 183 2.63 1.08 20.07
C ASP A 183 2.53 -0.30 20.74
N GLY A 184 2.62 -0.33 22.07
CA GLY A 184 2.45 -1.55 22.87
C GLY A 184 3.39 -2.69 22.47
N HIS A 185 2.83 -3.91 22.42
CA HIS A 185 3.59 -5.12 22.17
C HIS A 185 4.28 -5.14 20.79
N ASP A 186 3.59 -4.67 19.74
CA ASP A 186 4.16 -4.65 18.39
C ASP A 186 5.41 -3.78 18.32
N ARG A 187 5.40 -2.65 19.05
CA ARG A 187 6.56 -1.78 19.18
C ARG A 187 7.72 -2.49 19.86
N ASP A 188 7.47 -3.19 20.96
CA ASP A 188 8.52 -3.88 21.71
C ASP A 188 9.17 -5.03 20.89
N VAL A 189 8.35 -5.77 20.14
CA VAL A 189 8.83 -6.77 19.18
C VAL A 189 9.71 -6.11 18.11
N ASN A 190 9.24 -5.03 17.49
CA ASN A 190 10.00 -4.32 16.45
C ASN A 190 11.34 -3.78 16.99
N ARG A 191 11.38 -3.24 18.21
CA ARG A 191 12.62 -2.74 18.84
C ARG A 191 13.64 -3.85 19.07
N THR A 192 13.16 -5.01 19.51
CA THR A 192 14.01 -6.20 19.68
C THR A 192 14.63 -6.58 18.35
N GLN A 193 13.82 -6.65 17.29
CA GLN A 193 14.30 -6.94 15.93
C GLN A 193 15.31 -5.90 15.43
N ILE A 194 15.12 -4.59 15.70
CA ILE A 194 16.12 -3.57 15.32
C ILE A 194 17.48 -3.89 15.94
N ILE A 195 17.51 -4.17 17.24
CA ILE A 195 18.76 -4.47 17.96
C ILE A 195 19.38 -5.77 17.44
N GLU A 196 18.60 -6.82 17.22
CA GLU A 196 19.06 -8.10 16.67
C GLU A 196 19.65 -7.93 15.26
N THR A 197 18.93 -7.26 14.35
CA THR A 197 19.37 -7.01 12.98
C THR A 197 20.67 -6.19 12.95
N LEU A 198 20.76 -5.11 13.73
CA LEU A 198 21.99 -4.31 13.85
C LEU A 198 23.12 -5.11 14.52
N SER A 199 22.78 -6.02 15.43
CA SER A 199 23.77 -6.84 16.12
C SER A 199 24.41 -7.90 15.22
N ALA A 200 23.86 -8.18 14.05
CA ALA A 200 24.52 -9.03 13.08
C ALA A 200 25.57 -8.29 12.22
N LEU A 201 25.77 -6.98 12.42
CA LEU A 201 26.79 -6.17 11.74
C LEU A 201 28.03 -5.98 12.62
N ASP A 202 29.18 -5.75 11.97
CA ASP A 202 30.43 -5.44 12.66
C ASP A 202 30.45 -3.99 13.18
N ASP A 203 31.15 -3.77 14.30
CA ASP A 203 31.17 -2.48 14.99
C ASP A 203 31.78 -1.36 14.12
N LYS A 204 32.75 -1.69 13.26
CA LYS A 204 33.38 -0.70 12.38
C LYS A 204 32.38 -0.23 11.33
N ALA A 205 31.68 -1.15 10.66
CA ALA A 205 30.64 -0.82 9.69
C ALA A 205 29.52 0.00 10.34
N LEU A 206 29.07 -0.35 11.55
CA LEU A 206 28.07 0.43 12.27
C LEU A 206 28.54 1.88 12.52
N LYS A 207 29.79 2.07 12.96
CA LYS A 207 30.37 3.41 13.19
C LYS A 207 30.52 4.19 11.89
N ASP A 208 31.06 3.58 10.84
CA ASP A 208 31.25 4.21 9.53
C ASP A 208 29.89 4.63 8.93
N ARG A 209 28.88 3.77 9.02
CA ARG A 209 27.53 4.08 8.55
C ARG A 209 26.89 5.19 9.37
N ALA A 210 27.01 5.14 10.70
CA ALA A 210 26.47 6.20 11.57
C ALA A 210 27.07 7.57 11.24
N ALA A 211 28.37 7.65 10.93
CA ALA A 211 29.02 8.90 10.53
C ALA A 211 28.47 9.51 9.23
N SER A 212 27.87 8.68 8.36
CA SER A 212 27.23 9.15 7.13
C SER A 212 25.76 9.56 7.30
N LEU A 213 25.15 9.27 8.45
CA LEU A 213 23.75 9.59 8.71
C LEU A 213 23.60 11.06 9.07
N ARG A 214 22.42 11.60 8.73
CA ARG A 214 22.03 12.93 9.23
C ARG A 214 21.83 12.86 10.75
N PRO A 215 22.11 13.95 11.49
CA PRO A 215 21.92 13.97 12.95
C PRO A 215 20.50 13.63 13.43
N ASP A 216 19.49 13.86 12.59
CA ASP A 216 18.06 13.61 12.85
C ASP A 216 17.57 12.25 12.33
N ASP A 217 18.46 11.37 11.86
CA ASP A 217 18.06 10.07 11.32
C ASP A 217 17.50 9.14 12.40
N SER A 218 16.32 8.55 12.14
CA SER A 218 15.63 7.66 13.07
C SER A 218 16.44 6.43 13.49
N LEU A 219 17.45 6.02 12.70
CA LEU A 219 18.29 4.86 13.00
C LEU A 219 19.42 5.17 14.00
N LEU A 220 19.85 6.44 14.13
CA LEU A 220 21.00 6.80 14.96
C LEU A 220 20.87 6.35 16.43
N PRO A 221 19.73 6.59 17.13
CA PRO A 221 19.59 6.16 18.52
C PRO A 221 19.74 4.65 18.70
N TRP A 222 19.33 3.86 17.70
CA TRP A 222 19.44 2.41 17.71
C TRP A 222 20.86 1.93 17.48
N ILE A 223 21.61 2.55 16.57
CA ILE A 223 23.03 2.24 16.38
C ILE A 223 23.82 2.56 17.65
N GLU A 224 23.57 3.72 18.25
CA GLU A 224 24.19 4.08 19.53
C GLU A 224 23.87 3.04 20.62
N GLN A 225 22.62 2.61 20.72
CA GLN A 225 22.20 1.62 21.70
C GLN A 225 22.88 0.27 21.47
N THR A 226 22.91 -0.22 20.24
CA THR A 226 23.57 -1.48 19.88
C THR A 226 25.06 -1.44 20.21
N LEU A 227 25.76 -0.35 19.89
CA LEU A 227 27.17 -0.19 20.24
C LEU A 227 27.38 -0.13 21.75
N ARG A 228 26.53 0.59 22.50
CA ARG A 228 26.60 0.63 23.97
C ARG A 228 26.45 -0.75 24.60
N LEU A 229 25.52 -1.56 24.12
CA LEU A 229 25.33 -2.94 24.59
C LEU A 229 26.58 -3.82 24.39
N ARG A 230 27.48 -3.43 23.47
CA ARG A 230 28.76 -4.10 23.19
C ARG A 230 29.96 -3.46 23.89
N GLY A 231 29.72 -2.49 24.77
CA GLY A 231 30.79 -1.72 25.41
C GLY A 231 31.52 -0.75 24.47
N GLN A 232 30.92 -0.44 23.31
CA GLN A 232 31.43 0.53 22.34
C GLN A 232 30.69 1.86 22.48
N ILE A 233 31.35 2.94 22.07
CA ILE A 233 30.74 4.27 21.94
C ILE A 233 30.96 4.83 20.54
N LEU A 234 29.98 5.60 20.06
CA LEU A 234 30.16 6.40 18.86
C LEU A 234 31.08 7.59 19.17
N PRO A 235 32.12 7.85 18.35
CA PRO A 235 32.88 9.07 18.45
C PRO A 235 31.94 10.25 18.19
N ARG A 236 31.67 11.08 19.20
CA ARG A 236 30.96 12.34 18.99
C ARG A 236 31.99 13.39 18.58
N GLU A 237 31.80 13.99 17.41
CA GLU A 237 32.51 15.22 17.09
C GLU A 237 32.02 16.30 18.05
N VAL A 238 32.83 16.59 19.07
CA VAL A 238 32.59 17.73 19.95
C VAL A 238 32.77 18.98 19.08
N PRO A 239 31.73 19.81 18.89
CA PRO A 239 31.89 21.05 18.14
C PRO A 239 32.99 21.84 18.83
N ARG A 240 34.14 22.01 18.16
CA ARG A 240 35.19 22.88 18.69
C ARG A 240 34.61 24.29 18.65
N PRO A 241 34.35 24.94 19.80
CA PRO A 241 33.84 26.30 19.78
C PRO A 241 34.87 27.19 19.07
N GLN A 242 34.60 27.58 17.83
CA GLN A 242 35.48 28.44 17.03
C GLN A 242 35.42 29.91 17.49
N ARG A 243 34.66 30.18 18.55
CA ARG A 243 34.48 31.52 19.10
C ARG A 243 34.65 31.45 20.62
N PRO A 244 35.61 32.19 21.21
CA PRO A 244 35.70 32.31 22.65
C PRO A 244 34.41 32.96 23.17
N VAL A 245 33.63 32.19 23.93
CA VAL A 245 32.47 32.68 24.68
C VAL A 245 32.98 33.31 25.96
N GLY A 246 33.53 34.52 25.85
CA GLY A 246 33.86 35.34 27.01
C GLY A 246 32.57 35.83 27.68
N THR A 247 32.47 35.66 28.99
CA THR A 247 31.47 36.35 29.81
C THR A 247 31.76 37.85 29.78
N LEU A 248 30.78 38.66 29.39
CA LEU A 248 30.86 40.11 29.52
C LEU A 248 30.60 40.45 30.99
N MET A 249 31.60 41.01 31.67
CA MET A 249 31.41 41.57 33.01
C MET A 249 31.30 43.10 32.91
N PRO A 250 30.41 43.72 33.71
CA PRO A 250 30.40 45.17 33.86
C PRO A 250 31.66 45.59 34.62
N ASP A 251 32.41 46.52 34.05
CA ASP A 251 33.50 47.22 34.74
C ASP A 251 32.93 48.30 35.69
N ALA A 252 33.78 48.92 36.51
CA ALA A 252 33.43 49.93 37.50
C ALA A 252 32.62 51.13 36.94
N ASP A 253 32.76 51.41 35.63
CA ASP A 253 32.02 52.44 34.91
C ASP A 253 30.76 51.92 34.19
N ASN A 254 30.32 50.70 34.51
CA ASN A 254 29.16 50.01 33.91
C ASN A 254 29.29 49.73 32.40
N SER A 255 30.50 49.77 31.85
CA SER A 255 30.81 49.32 30.50
C SER A 255 31.08 47.82 30.47
N LEU A 256 30.51 47.10 29.49
CA LEU A 256 30.70 45.66 29.34
C LEU A 256 32.08 45.37 28.71
N GLN A 257 33.01 44.84 29.51
CA GLN A 257 34.33 44.43 29.02
C GLN A 257 34.37 42.91 28.80
N ARG A 258 34.96 42.50 27.66
CA ARG A 258 35.14 41.10 27.28
C ARG A 258 36.42 40.56 27.89
N GLU A 259 36.31 39.60 28.80
CA GLU A 259 37.46 38.79 29.20
C GLU A 259 37.81 37.81 28.08
N GLY A 260 39.08 37.82 27.66
CA GLY A 260 39.66 36.91 26.69
C GLY A 260 41.18 36.84 26.85
N PHE A 261 41.71 35.62 26.83
CA PHE A 261 43.13 35.30 26.99
C PHE A 261 43.97 36.03 25.94
N SER A 262 44.90 36.89 26.38
CA SER A 262 45.98 37.39 25.52
C SER A 262 46.98 36.25 25.33
N ALA A 263 47.07 35.71 24.11
CA ALA A 263 48.16 34.83 23.75
C ALA A 263 49.47 35.64 23.84
N VAL A 264 50.38 35.19 24.70
CA VAL A 264 51.82 35.49 24.62
C VAL A 264 52.47 34.34 23.86
#